data_AF-A0A286AQD1-F1
#
_entry.id   AF-A0A286AQD1-F1
#
_cell.length_a   1.000
_cell.length_b   1.000
_cell.length_c   1.000
_cell.angle_alpha   90.00
_cell.angle_beta   90.00
_cell.angle_gamma   90.00
#
_symmetry.space_group_name_H-M   'P 1'
#
loop_
_entity.id
_entity.type
_entity.pdbx_description
1 polymer ?
#
loop_
_entity_poly.entity_id
_entity_poly.type
_entity_poly.pdbx_seq_one_letter_code
_entity_poly.pdbx_strand_id
1 'polypeptide(L)'
;MSGLPLPWDEARFRRTVADARSRGEPLIELLQEAHPAFAGCSSQEVARRRGWIFVQLAKAPLQAGALPFLLEALQTGHEPYLLAATAHALRQAPIPDPRFGPCLLRAIDYLSQRDDFMDLACWGGVTEDDSGPTALNEVLQTLQWLAPHAEFDPETLLRLSQAPGIPEDLRRPLQDMLAYPGKERSNARDCCSPQLRWGRLPWNAAKAAQTALARFEDQDGVGRTWDEVFVGQVCLVGFFYTRCENPLKCSLTISKLSQVQQLLTEAGLDEQVRIAAISYDGDFDLPHRLRGYAHARGLQVNDHCHVLRTTQAPEEVRRFFDSGVNFVGRLVNWHRIELFILDAAGRPALTYQRLEWQPRDVLEDLREVLTARREPANLSKAPDVPAAIGTTPALLALFLALLPKCPICGATYLSLAGITALPYLEGWSRLWPMALALLLGNVSLLAWMARRSRRWMPVLVAATGAMIIAGPGLAWGSELGMLLGLAVSTAGSLLSVISKPANASTRAAGSSASHDATFPIHARRTP
;
A
#
# COMPACT_ATOMS: atom_id res chain seq x y z
N MET A 1 -13.26 5.57 35.70
CA MET A 1 -14.12 4.68 34.88
C MET A 1 -13.93 5.09 33.43
N SER A 2 -12.94 4.51 32.76
CA SER A 2 -12.78 4.65 31.31
C SER A 2 -14.00 4.02 30.66
N GLY A 3 -14.88 4.86 30.09
CA GLY A 3 -16.10 4.39 29.43
C GLY A 3 -15.72 3.39 28.35
N LEU A 4 -16.20 2.15 28.49
CA LEU A 4 -16.13 1.19 27.40
C LEU A 4 -16.71 1.87 26.15
N PRO A 5 -16.03 1.80 24.99
CA PRO A 5 -16.56 2.38 23.78
C PRO A 5 -17.97 1.81 23.56
N LEU A 6 -18.93 2.68 23.23
CA LEU A 6 -20.30 2.28 22.93
C LEU A 6 -20.29 1.12 21.92
N PRO A 7 -21.27 0.21 21.96
CA PRO A 7 -21.39 -0.84 20.95
C PRO A 7 -21.60 -0.23 19.55
N TRP A 8 -21.22 -0.97 18.51
CA TRP A 8 -21.49 -0.60 17.12
C TRP A 8 -22.83 -1.18 16.67
N ASP A 9 -23.91 -0.45 16.96
CA ASP A 9 -25.22 -0.73 16.38
C ASP A 9 -25.33 -0.23 14.93
N GLU A 10 -26.37 -0.66 14.22
CA GLU A 10 -26.63 -0.27 12.83
C GLU A 10 -26.72 1.25 12.68
N ALA A 11 -27.49 1.91 13.56
CA ALA A 11 -27.76 3.34 13.46
C ALA A 11 -26.47 4.17 13.59
N ARG A 12 -25.61 3.80 14.53
CA ARG A 12 -24.29 4.41 14.71
C ARG A 12 -23.41 4.16 13.50
N PHE A 13 -23.34 2.92 13.01
CA PHE A 13 -22.51 2.60 11.85
C PHE A 13 -22.94 3.41 10.61
N ARG A 14 -24.25 3.46 10.32
CA ARG A 14 -24.80 4.24 9.21
C ARG A 14 -24.50 5.73 9.33
N ARG A 15 -24.64 6.30 10.55
CA ARG A 15 -24.25 7.70 10.82
C ARG A 15 -22.76 7.92 10.59
N THR A 16 -21.89 7.04 11.10
CA THR A 16 -20.44 7.16 10.89
C THR A 16 -20.06 7.12 9.41
N VAL A 17 -20.65 6.24 8.61
CA VAL A 17 -20.42 6.19 7.16
C VAL A 17 -20.91 7.48 6.48
N ALA A 18 -22.09 7.99 6.85
CA ALA A 18 -22.63 9.22 6.29
C ALA A 18 -21.78 10.45 6.64
N ASP A 19 -21.31 10.52 7.89
CA ASP A 19 -20.46 11.59 8.41
C ASP A 19 -19.07 11.58 7.76
N ALA A 20 -18.45 10.41 7.64
CA ALA A 20 -17.17 10.28 6.94
C ALA A 20 -17.29 10.77 5.49
N ARG A 21 -18.37 10.38 4.79
CA ARG A 21 -18.61 10.86 3.41
C ARG A 21 -18.83 12.37 3.36
N SER A 22 -19.62 12.94 4.28
CA SER A 22 -19.91 14.39 4.27
C SER A 22 -18.65 15.23 4.54
N ARG A 23 -17.69 14.69 5.30
CA ARG A 23 -16.36 15.28 5.51
C ARG A 23 -15.34 14.99 4.40
N GLY A 24 -15.70 14.18 3.40
CA GLY A 24 -14.78 13.75 2.34
C GLY A 24 -13.70 12.77 2.81
N GLU A 25 -13.90 12.12 3.96
CA GLU A 25 -12.98 11.13 4.51
C GLU A 25 -13.06 9.82 3.70
N PRO A 26 -11.92 9.13 3.51
CA PRO A 26 -11.87 7.89 2.75
C PRO A 26 -12.58 6.76 3.51
N LEU A 27 -13.68 6.25 2.96
CA LEU A 27 -14.45 5.14 3.57
C LEU A 27 -13.67 3.81 3.64
N ILE A 28 -12.52 3.72 2.98
CA ILE A 28 -11.67 2.51 2.97
C ILE A 28 -11.14 2.11 4.34
N GLU A 29 -11.00 3.06 5.28
CA GLU A 29 -10.59 2.75 6.65
C GLU A 29 -11.64 1.90 7.39
N LEU A 30 -12.92 2.14 7.09
CA LEU A 30 -14.03 1.38 7.66
C LEU A 30 -14.15 -0.03 7.07
N LEU A 31 -13.43 -0.35 6.00
CA LEU A 31 -13.46 -1.67 5.35
C LEU A 31 -12.40 -2.63 5.90
N GLN A 32 -11.49 -2.16 6.76
CA GLN A 32 -10.45 -3.00 7.34
C GLN A 32 -11.04 -4.07 8.26
N GLU A 33 -10.58 -5.32 8.14
CA GLU A 33 -11.13 -6.44 8.89
C GLU A 33 -11.03 -6.25 10.41
N ALA A 34 -9.94 -5.66 10.88
CA ALA A 34 -9.70 -5.39 12.29
C ALA A 34 -10.45 -4.15 12.81
N HIS A 35 -11.23 -3.45 11.98
CA HIS A 35 -11.93 -2.24 12.40
C HIS A 35 -12.94 -2.58 13.52
N PRO A 36 -13.02 -1.80 14.63
CA PRO A 36 -13.89 -2.09 15.76
C PRO A 36 -15.37 -2.24 15.40
N ALA A 37 -15.80 -1.64 14.28
CA ALA A 37 -17.15 -1.79 13.76
C ALA A 37 -17.48 -3.20 13.24
N PHE A 38 -16.55 -4.15 13.22
CA PHE A 38 -16.87 -5.53 12.88
C PHE A 38 -16.70 -6.49 14.07
N ALA A 39 -16.18 -6.00 15.20
CA ALA A 39 -15.91 -6.85 16.35
C ALA A 39 -17.21 -7.49 16.87
N GLY A 40 -17.23 -8.82 16.96
CA GLY A 40 -18.40 -9.57 17.43
C GLY A 40 -19.59 -9.67 16.45
N CYS A 41 -19.49 -9.12 15.24
CA CYS A 41 -20.51 -9.27 14.21
C CYS A 41 -20.49 -10.68 13.60
N SER A 42 -21.64 -11.24 13.22
CA SER A 42 -21.68 -12.44 12.37
C SER A 42 -21.19 -12.14 10.95
N SER A 43 -20.85 -13.16 10.16
CA SER A 43 -20.44 -13.01 8.77
C SER A 43 -21.48 -12.28 7.92
N GLN A 44 -22.78 -12.55 8.13
CA GLN A 44 -23.88 -11.85 7.46
C GLN A 44 -23.91 -10.37 7.83
N GLU A 45 -23.74 -10.03 9.10
CA GLU A 45 -23.72 -8.63 9.54
C GLU A 45 -22.49 -7.88 9.01
N VAL A 46 -21.33 -8.54 8.94
CA VAL A 46 -20.14 -7.99 8.28
C VAL A 46 -20.41 -7.72 6.80
N ALA A 47 -21.07 -8.65 6.10
CA ALA A 47 -21.43 -8.47 4.69
C ALA A 47 -22.42 -7.31 4.49
N ARG A 48 -23.44 -7.16 5.35
CA ARG A 48 -24.38 -6.02 5.31
C ARG A 48 -23.66 -4.68 5.52
N ARG A 49 -22.78 -4.60 6.52
CA ARG A 49 -21.96 -3.40 6.79
C ARG A 49 -21.08 -3.03 5.61
N ARG A 50 -20.38 -4.01 5.02
CA ARG A 50 -19.53 -3.79 3.84
C ARG A 50 -20.35 -3.40 2.62
N GLY A 51 -21.47 -4.08 2.37
CA GLY A 51 -22.41 -3.73 1.30
C GLY A 51 -22.91 -2.29 1.42
N TRP A 52 -23.28 -1.85 2.62
CA TRP A 52 -23.68 -0.46 2.85
C TRP A 52 -22.56 0.54 2.55
N ILE A 53 -21.32 0.25 2.96
CA ILE A 53 -20.17 1.09 2.59
C ILE A 53 -20.03 1.17 1.07
N PHE A 54 -20.17 0.06 0.35
CA PHE A 54 -20.08 0.03 -1.11
C PHE A 54 -21.20 0.84 -1.79
N VAL A 55 -22.44 0.74 -1.31
CA VAL A 55 -23.54 1.62 -1.76
C VAL A 55 -23.20 3.09 -1.54
N GLN A 56 -22.59 3.45 -0.41
CA GLN A 56 -22.20 4.85 -0.17
C GLN A 56 -21.00 5.29 -1.03
N LEU A 57 -20.05 4.39 -1.30
CA LEU A 57 -18.93 4.65 -2.23
C LEU A 57 -19.43 4.92 -3.64
N ALA A 58 -20.51 4.25 -4.07
CA ALA A 58 -21.08 4.41 -5.39
C ALA A 58 -21.71 5.80 -5.65
N LYS A 59 -21.81 6.67 -4.64
CA LYS A 59 -22.36 8.03 -4.78
C LYS A 59 -21.33 9.06 -5.22
N ALA A 60 -20.09 8.65 -5.47
CA ALA A 60 -19.00 9.46 -5.96
C ALA A 60 -18.10 8.64 -6.91
N PRO A 61 -17.24 9.28 -7.71
CA PRO A 61 -16.26 8.56 -8.53
C PRO A 61 -15.41 7.62 -7.68
N LEU A 62 -15.23 6.39 -8.15
CA LEU A 62 -14.57 5.35 -7.37
C LEU A 62 -13.09 5.67 -7.11
N GLN A 63 -12.70 5.64 -5.84
CA GLN A 63 -11.31 5.81 -5.43
C GLN A 63 -10.51 4.51 -5.67
N ALA A 64 -9.30 4.62 -6.24
CA ALA A 64 -8.46 3.46 -6.55
C ALA A 64 -8.17 2.55 -5.34
N GLY A 65 -8.07 3.13 -4.13
CA GLY A 65 -7.85 2.38 -2.89
C GLY A 65 -9.00 1.45 -2.48
N ALA A 66 -10.21 1.65 -3.01
CA ALA A 66 -11.37 0.79 -2.73
C ALA A 66 -11.40 -0.48 -3.62
N LEU A 67 -10.70 -0.48 -4.76
CA LEU A 67 -10.73 -1.57 -5.73
C LEU A 67 -10.38 -2.93 -5.13
N PRO A 68 -9.33 -3.11 -4.30
CA PRO A 68 -9.00 -4.41 -3.72
C PRO A 68 -10.14 -5.00 -2.88
N PHE A 69 -10.92 -4.16 -2.19
CA PHE A 69 -12.04 -4.61 -1.35
C PHE A 69 -13.25 -5.02 -2.18
N LEU A 70 -13.52 -4.28 -3.26
CA LEU A 70 -14.61 -4.60 -4.18
C LEU A 70 -14.31 -5.89 -4.95
N LEU A 71 -13.09 -6.03 -5.47
CA LEU A 71 -12.69 -7.23 -6.19
C LEU A 71 -12.66 -8.47 -5.27
N GLU A 72 -12.21 -8.34 -4.03
CA GLU A 72 -12.30 -9.42 -3.04
C GLU A 72 -13.75 -9.87 -2.80
N ALA A 73 -14.66 -8.91 -2.67
CA ALA A 73 -16.08 -9.19 -2.46
C ALA A 73 -16.69 -9.92 -3.67
N LEU A 74 -16.36 -9.54 -4.91
CA LEU A 74 -16.81 -10.30 -6.09
C LEU A 74 -16.16 -11.68 -6.21
N GLN A 75 -14.89 -11.83 -5.83
CA GLN A 75 -14.17 -13.09 -5.97
C GLN A 75 -14.57 -14.15 -4.95
N THR A 76 -14.92 -13.73 -3.73
CA THR A 76 -15.09 -14.64 -2.58
C THR A 76 -16.35 -14.39 -1.76
N GLY A 77 -17.12 -13.35 -2.07
CA GLY A 77 -18.37 -13.04 -1.38
C GLY A 77 -19.50 -13.99 -1.78
N HIS A 78 -20.40 -14.24 -0.84
CA HIS A 78 -21.52 -15.19 -0.99
C HIS A 78 -22.88 -14.57 -0.64
N GLU A 79 -22.92 -13.30 -0.29
CA GLU A 79 -24.15 -12.61 0.08
C GLU A 79 -24.66 -11.78 -1.10
N PRO A 80 -25.89 -12.01 -1.61
CA PRO A 80 -26.42 -11.31 -2.78
C PRO A 80 -26.31 -9.78 -2.67
N TYR A 81 -26.72 -9.21 -1.52
CA TYR A 81 -26.60 -7.78 -1.23
C TYR A 81 -25.17 -7.25 -1.37
N LEU A 82 -24.18 -7.98 -0.84
CA LEU A 82 -22.78 -7.58 -0.92
C LEU A 82 -22.32 -7.56 -2.38
N LEU A 83 -22.64 -8.59 -3.16
CA LEU A 83 -22.23 -8.71 -4.56
C LEU A 83 -22.85 -7.61 -5.44
N ALA A 84 -24.15 -7.34 -5.26
CA ALA A 84 -24.85 -6.29 -6.00
C ALA A 84 -24.32 -4.90 -5.65
N ALA A 85 -24.18 -4.57 -4.37
CA ALA A 85 -23.60 -3.31 -3.92
C ALA A 85 -22.18 -3.12 -4.44
N THR A 86 -21.40 -4.20 -4.50
CA THR A 86 -20.04 -4.20 -5.05
C THR A 86 -20.03 -3.90 -6.54
N ALA A 87 -20.87 -4.58 -7.32
CA ALA A 87 -20.99 -4.36 -8.76
C ALA A 87 -21.45 -2.94 -9.07
N HIS A 88 -22.46 -2.44 -8.35
CA HIS A 88 -22.94 -1.08 -8.44
C HIS A 88 -21.84 -0.04 -8.16
N ALA A 89 -21.00 -0.27 -7.15
CA ALA A 89 -19.86 0.60 -6.85
C ALA A 89 -18.74 0.53 -7.90
N LEU A 90 -18.44 -0.66 -8.44
CA LEU A 90 -17.43 -0.83 -9.49
C LEU A 90 -17.80 -0.09 -10.78
N ARG A 91 -19.10 -0.03 -11.10
CA ARG A 91 -19.62 0.71 -12.26
C ARG A 91 -19.39 2.22 -12.19
N GLN A 92 -18.97 2.75 -11.04
CA GLN A 92 -18.58 4.15 -10.83
C GLN A 92 -17.08 4.40 -11.05
N ALA A 93 -16.32 3.39 -11.51
CA ALA A 93 -14.94 3.59 -11.90
C ALA A 93 -14.85 4.59 -13.07
N PRO A 94 -13.93 5.56 -13.03
CA PRO A 94 -13.81 6.59 -14.07
C PRO A 94 -13.42 5.99 -15.43
N ILE A 95 -12.71 4.86 -15.43
CA ILE A 95 -12.31 4.11 -16.61
C ILE A 95 -12.65 2.64 -16.35
N PRO A 96 -13.42 1.98 -17.24
CA PRO A 96 -13.65 0.54 -17.19
C PRO A 96 -12.33 -0.23 -17.29
N ASP A 97 -12.11 -1.19 -16.40
CA ASP A 97 -10.90 -2.01 -16.38
C ASP A 97 -11.24 -3.46 -16.74
N PRO A 98 -10.69 -4.01 -17.84
CA PRO A 98 -10.95 -5.38 -18.26
C PRO A 98 -10.75 -6.44 -17.16
N ARG A 99 -9.87 -6.15 -16.19
CA ARG A 99 -9.57 -7.05 -15.07
C ARG A 99 -10.75 -7.27 -14.13
N PHE A 100 -11.80 -6.45 -14.19
CA PHE A 100 -13.02 -6.69 -13.42
C PHE A 100 -13.81 -7.90 -13.94
N GLY A 101 -13.63 -8.26 -15.22
CA GLY A 101 -14.39 -9.29 -15.92
C GLY A 101 -14.42 -10.64 -15.21
N PRO A 102 -13.27 -11.27 -14.91
CA PRO A 102 -13.24 -12.57 -14.22
C PRO A 102 -13.96 -12.56 -12.87
N CYS A 103 -13.92 -11.44 -12.14
CA CYS A 103 -14.58 -11.31 -10.84
C CYS A 103 -16.10 -11.21 -11.00
N LEU A 104 -16.57 -10.44 -12.00
CA LEU A 104 -18.00 -10.31 -12.32
C LEU A 104 -18.58 -11.64 -12.84
N LEU A 105 -17.87 -12.33 -13.73
CA LEU A 105 -18.28 -13.63 -14.26
C LEU A 105 -18.40 -14.68 -13.14
N ARG A 106 -17.50 -14.66 -12.16
CA ARG A 106 -17.59 -15.53 -10.97
C ARG A 106 -18.79 -15.19 -10.11
N ALA A 107 -19.07 -13.90 -9.88
CA ALA A 107 -20.25 -13.48 -9.12
C ALA A 107 -21.56 -13.89 -9.83
N ILE A 108 -21.62 -13.80 -11.16
CA ILE A 108 -22.75 -14.28 -11.98
C ILE A 108 -22.92 -15.79 -11.83
N ASP A 109 -21.83 -16.55 -11.92
CA ASP A 109 -21.86 -18.01 -11.73
C ASP A 109 -22.49 -18.38 -10.38
N TYR A 110 -22.06 -17.70 -9.31
CA TYR A 110 -22.58 -17.91 -7.96
C TYR A 110 -24.06 -17.53 -7.84
N LEU A 111 -24.43 -16.34 -8.31
CA LEU A 111 -25.79 -15.80 -8.22
C LEU A 111 -26.78 -16.56 -9.12
N SER A 112 -26.32 -17.23 -10.19
CA SER A 112 -27.17 -18.07 -11.03
C SER A 112 -27.89 -19.19 -10.27
N GLN A 113 -27.52 -19.47 -9.01
CA GLN A 113 -28.17 -20.46 -8.15
C GLN A 113 -28.72 -19.86 -6.85
N ARG A 114 -28.43 -18.60 -6.56
CA ARG A 114 -28.63 -17.96 -5.24
C ARG A 114 -29.00 -16.48 -5.39
N ASP A 115 -29.75 -16.17 -6.44
CA ASP A 115 -30.22 -14.82 -6.69
C ASP A 115 -31.32 -14.43 -5.70
N ASP A 116 -31.46 -13.13 -5.47
CA ASP A 116 -32.47 -12.59 -4.55
C ASP A 116 -32.89 -11.18 -4.99
N PHE A 117 -34.15 -10.83 -4.75
CA PHE A 117 -34.66 -9.48 -4.97
C PHE A 117 -34.07 -8.53 -3.93
N MET A 118 -33.76 -7.29 -4.34
CA MET A 118 -33.22 -6.33 -3.39
C MET A 118 -33.51 -4.87 -3.71
N ASP A 119 -33.36 -4.04 -2.68
CA ASP A 119 -33.24 -2.60 -2.82
C ASP A 119 -31.90 -2.10 -2.24
N LEU A 120 -31.00 -1.63 -3.11
CA LEU A 120 -29.71 -1.06 -2.71
C LEU A 120 -29.85 0.22 -1.87
N ALA A 121 -30.98 0.93 -1.93
CA ALA A 121 -31.24 2.08 -1.06
C ALA A 121 -31.47 1.66 0.39
N CYS A 122 -31.86 0.41 0.62
CA CYS A 122 -32.14 -0.16 1.93
C CYS A 122 -30.91 -0.84 2.55
N TRP A 123 -30.83 -0.77 3.89
CA TRP A 123 -29.79 -1.47 4.64
C TRP A 123 -29.96 -2.99 4.47
N GLY A 124 -28.90 -3.67 4.06
CA GLY A 124 -28.93 -5.12 3.86
C GLY A 124 -29.73 -5.58 2.64
N GLY A 125 -30.23 -4.66 1.81
CA GLY A 125 -30.89 -4.99 0.55
C GLY A 125 -32.34 -5.45 0.68
N VAL A 126 -32.94 -5.40 1.87
CA VAL A 126 -34.28 -5.96 2.10
C VAL A 126 -35.33 -5.21 1.27
N THR A 127 -36.20 -5.96 0.61
CA THR A 127 -37.38 -5.46 -0.12
C THR A 127 -38.61 -6.31 0.23
N GLU A 128 -39.79 -5.70 0.21
CA GLU A 128 -41.09 -6.40 0.30
C GLU A 128 -41.70 -6.65 -1.09
N ASP A 129 -41.06 -6.11 -2.14
CA ASP A 129 -41.52 -6.16 -3.52
C ASP A 129 -40.61 -7.08 -4.35
N ASP A 130 -41.18 -8.18 -4.81
CA ASP A 130 -40.55 -9.18 -5.69
C ASP A 130 -40.60 -8.79 -7.18
N SER A 131 -40.90 -7.53 -7.50
CA SER A 131 -40.86 -6.99 -8.86
C SER A 131 -39.64 -6.10 -9.14
N GLY A 132 -38.80 -5.88 -8.12
CA GLY A 132 -37.58 -5.07 -8.21
C GLY A 132 -36.39 -5.76 -8.90
N PRO A 133 -35.24 -5.08 -9.00
CA PRO A 133 -34.01 -5.69 -9.49
C PRO A 133 -33.46 -6.71 -8.49
N THR A 134 -32.84 -7.77 -9.02
CA THR A 134 -32.12 -8.76 -8.23
C THR A 134 -30.63 -8.46 -8.12
N ALA A 135 -29.93 -9.22 -7.28
CA ALA A 135 -28.47 -9.16 -7.23
C ALA A 135 -27.83 -9.50 -8.58
N LEU A 136 -28.35 -10.53 -9.26
CA LEU A 136 -27.87 -10.94 -10.58
C LEU A 136 -28.09 -9.85 -11.63
N ASN A 137 -29.24 -9.14 -11.59
CA ASN A 137 -29.48 -7.99 -12.47
C ASN A 137 -28.35 -6.95 -12.35
N GLU A 138 -27.97 -6.57 -11.13
CA GLU A 138 -26.94 -5.55 -10.90
C GLU A 138 -25.53 -5.98 -11.35
N VAL A 139 -25.17 -7.25 -11.13
CA VAL A 139 -23.88 -7.78 -11.58
C VAL A 139 -23.83 -7.87 -13.11
N LEU A 140 -24.90 -8.33 -13.77
CA LEU A 140 -24.98 -8.40 -15.22
C LEU A 140 -24.98 -7.02 -15.88
N GLN A 141 -25.69 -6.05 -15.31
CA GLN A 141 -25.64 -4.67 -15.79
C GLN A 141 -24.21 -4.11 -15.74
N THR A 142 -23.46 -4.45 -14.70
CA THR A 142 -22.05 -4.05 -14.56
C THR A 142 -21.16 -4.78 -15.58
N LEU A 143 -21.40 -6.06 -15.84
CA LEU A 143 -20.70 -6.80 -16.89
C LEU A 143 -20.97 -6.20 -18.28
N GLN A 144 -22.22 -5.82 -18.58
CA GLN A 144 -22.59 -5.15 -19.83
C GLN A 144 -21.89 -3.80 -20.00
N TRP A 145 -21.81 -3.01 -18.93
CA TRP A 145 -21.05 -1.76 -18.93
C TRP A 145 -19.55 -1.99 -19.22
N LEU A 146 -18.99 -3.10 -18.73
CA LEU A 146 -17.60 -3.46 -18.97
C LEU A 146 -17.35 -4.05 -20.37
N ALA A 147 -18.34 -4.71 -20.96
CA ALA A 147 -18.18 -5.54 -22.16
C ALA A 147 -17.53 -4.85 -23.38
N PRO A 148 -17.77 -3.56 -23.67
CA PRO A 148 -17.08 -2.87 -24.76
C PRO A 148 -15.56 -2.75 -24.56
N HIS A 149 -15.08 -2.91 -23.33
CA HIS A 149 -13.70 -2.67 -22.92
C HIS A 149 -12.96 -3.95 -22.48
N ALA A 150 -13.62 -5.11 -22.52
CA ALA A 150 -13.05 -6.36 -22.04
C ALA A 150 -13.29 -7.51 -23.03
N GLU A 151 -12.28 -8.34 -23.20
CA GLU A 151 -12.45 -9.65 -23.82
C GLU A 151 -12.80 -10.67 -22.74
N PHE A 152 -13.83 -11.45 -22.99
CA PHE A 152 -14.25 -12.53 -22.11
C PHE A 152 -14.04 -13.88 -22.79
N ASP A 153 -13.78 -14.90 -21.98
CA ASP A 153 -13.68 -16.27 -22.45
C ASP A 153 -15.04 -16.75 -23.02
N PRO A 154 -15.12 -17.12 -24.32
CA PRO A 154 -16.37 -17.56 -24.92
C PRO A 154 -16.95 -18.82 -24.28
N GLU A 155 -16.13 -19.73 -23.80
CA GLU A 155 -16.61 -20.96 -23.15
C GLU A 155 -17.33 -20.63 -21.84
N THR A 156 -16.73 -19.76 -21.02
CA THR A 156 -17.34 -19.26 -19.79
C THR A 156 -18.67 -18.54 -20.06
N LEU A 157 -18.70 -17.63 -21.04
CA LEU A 157 -19.93 -16.92 -21.40
C LEU A 157 -21.03 -17.87 -21.89
N LEU A 158 -20.68 -18.86 -22.73
CA LEU A 158 -21.62 -19.87 -23.22
C LEU A 158 -22.20 -20.69 -22.07
N ARG A 159 -21.33 -21.21 -21.20
CA ARG A 159 -21.72 -21.98 -20.02
C ARG A 159 -22.67 -21.19 -19.12
N LEU A 160 -22.37 -19.92 -18.85
CA LEU A 160 -23.24 -19.05 -18.05
C LEU A 160 -24.57 -18.78 -18.76
N SER A 161 -24.56 -18.48 -20.06
CA SER A 161 -25.79 -18.22 -20.82
C SER A 161 -26.77 -19.42 -20.84
N GLN A 162 -26.25 -20.63 -20.61
CA GLN A 162 -27.02 -21.87 -20.54
C GLN A 162 -27.34 -22.31 -19.10
N ALA A 163 -26.88 -21.56 -18.08
CA ALA A 163 -27.11 -21.91 -16.69
C ALA A 163 -28.61 -21.79 -16.33
N PRO A 164 -29.20 -22.79 -15.63
CA PRO A 164 -30.64 -22.91 -15.48
C PRO A 164 -31.27 -21.76 -14.68
N GLY A 165 -30.55 -21.16 -13.73
CA GLY A 165 -31.06 -20.06 -12.91
C GLY A 165 -30.71 -18.67 -13.44
N ILE A 166 -30.27 -18.54 -14.70
CA ILE A 166 -30.26 -17.25 -15.38
C ILE A 166 -31.61 -17.08 -16.11
N PRO A 167 -32.42 -16.05 -15.75
CA PRO A 167 -33.64 -15.69 -16.45
C PRO A 167 -33.43 -15.39 -17.94
N GLU A 168 -34.45 -15.63 -18.78
CA GLU A 168 -34.34 -15.49 -20.24
C GLU A 168 -33.93 -14.07 -20.69
N ASP A 169 -34.48 -13.05 -20.04
CA ASP A 169 -34.14 -11.63 -20.26
C ASP A 169 -32.67 -11.32 -19.94
N LEU A 170 -32.08 -12.08 -19.01
CA LEU A 170 -30.68 -11.97 -18.60
C LEU A 170 -29.72 -12.86 -19.40
N ARG A 171 -30.22 -13.85 -20.15
CA ARG A 171 -29.41 -14.66 -21.08
C ARG A 171 -28.99 -13.87 -22.30
N ARG A 172 -29.90 -13.05 -22.83
CA ARG A 172 -29.67 -12.30 -24.07
C ARG A 172 -28.41 -11.43 -24.01
N PRO A 173 -28.14 -10.65 -22.94
CA PRO A 173 -26.87 -9.93 -22.81
C PRO A 173 -25.62 -10.80 -22.90
N LEU A 174 -25.63 -12.00 -22.31
CA LEU A 174 -24.49 -12.92 -22.38
C LEU A 174 -24.32 -13.47 -23.81
N GLN A 175 -25.42 -13.77 -24.49
CA GLN A 175 -25.42 -14.22 -25.89
C GLN A 175 -24.97 -13.11 -26.84
N ASP A 176 -25.36 -11.86 -26.60
CA ASP A 176 -24.93 -10.71 -27.39
C ASP A 176 -23.42 -10.50 -27.27
N MET A 177 -22.84 -10.68 -26.07
CA MET A 177 -21.38 -10.66 -25.86
C MET A 177 -20.65 -11.80 -26.58
N LEU A 178 -21.27 -12.98 -26.69
CA LEU A 178 -20.73 -14.10 -27.48
C LEU A 178 -20.73 -13.80 -28.99
N ALA A 179 -21.80 -13.19 -29.48
CA ALA A 179 -21.95 -12.85 -30.90
C ALA A 179 -21.04 -11.69 -31.33
N TYR A 180 -20.76 -10.77 -30.41
CA TYR A 180 -19.91 -9.60 -30.63
C TYR A 180 -18.82 -9.51 -29.55
N PRO A 181 -17.78 -10.37 -29.62
CA PRO A 181 -16.63 -10.22 -28.73
C PRO A 181 -16.03 -8.82 -28.93
N GLY A 182 -15.86 -8.09 -27.82
CA GLY A 182 -15.53 -6.65 -27.82
C GLY A 182 -14.48 -6.29 -28.87
N LYS A 183 -14.79 -5.31 -29.72
CA LYS A 183 -13.85 -4.78 -30.72
C LYS A 183 -12.89 -3.81 -30.06
N GLU A 184 -11.89 -4.30 -29.34
CA GLU A 184 -10.58 -3.65 -29.18
C GLU A 184 -9.65 -4.56 -28.37
N ARG A 185 -8.72 -5.23 -29.09
CA ARG A 185 -7.44 -5.60 -28.49
C ARG A 185 -6.75 -4.30 -28.12
N SER A 186 -6.96 -3.81 -26.88
CA SER A 186 -6.04 -2.82 -26.35
C SER A 186 -4.69 -3.52 -26.22
N ASN A 187 -3.89 -3.41 -27.28
CA ASN A 187 -2.46 -3.67 -27.27
C ASN A 187 -1.76 -2.50 -26.54
N ALA A 188 -2.39 -2.03 -25.47
CA ALA A 188 -1.95 -0.96 -24.63
C ALA A 188 -0.95 -1.57 -23.65
N ARG A 189 0.27 -1.72 -24.14
CA ARG A 189 1.45 -1.35 -23.35
C ARG A 189 1.39 0.16 -23.04
N ASP A 190 0.26 0.64 -22.52
CA ASP A 190 0.10 2.01 -22.09
C ASP A 190 0.91 2.16 -20.82
N CYS A 191 1.99 2.92 -20.98
CA CYS A 191 2.88 3.42 -19.95
C CYS A 191 2.13 4.13 -18.79
N CYS A 192 0.82 4.41 -18.96
CA CYS A 192 0.00 5.19 -18.03
C CYS A 192 -1.24 4.46 -17.47
N SER A 193 -1.51 3.20 -17.84
CA SER A 193 -2.58 2.43 -17.19
C SER A 193 -2.05 1.88 -15.88
N PRO A 194 -2.61 2.24 -14.70
CA PRO A 194 -2.15 1.69 -13.44
C PRO A 194 -2.27 0.18 -13.53
N GLN A 195 -1.12 -0.51 -13.48
CA GLN A 195 -1.10 -1.94 -13.24
C GLN A 195 -1.74 -2.12 -11.86
N LEU A 196 -3.03 -2.51 -11.76
CA LEU A 196 -3.46 -3.33 -10.65
C LEU A 196 -2.60 -4.59 -10.70
N ARG A 197 -1.42 -4.49 -10.09
CA ARG A 197 -0.62 -5.63 -9.68
C ARG A 197 -1.45 -6.28 -8.59
N TRP A 198 -2.16 -7.34 -8.96
CA TRP A 198 -2.90 -8.14 -8.01
C TRP A 198 -1.90 -8.70 -7.00
N GLY A 199 -1.93 -8.19 -5.77
CA GLY A 199 -1.28 -8.81 -4.63
C GLY A 199 0.24 -8.64 -4.52
N ARG A 200 0.83 -7.47 -4.83
CA ARG A 200 2.23 -7.21 -4.43
C ARG A 200 2.33 -5.87 -3.71
N LEU A 201 2.32 -5.91 -2.38
CA LEU A 201 2.64 -4.75 -1.56
C LEU A 201 3.96 -4.99 -0.82
N PRO A 202 4.94 -4.08 -0.91
CA PRO A 202 6.12 -4.13 -0.06
C PRO A 202 5.69 -3.88 1.39
N TRP A 203 6.23 -4.67 2.30
CA TRP A 203 5.92 -4.59 3.72
C TRP A 203 6.69 -3.44 4.41
N ASN A 204 6.10 -2.89 5.49
CA ASN A 204 6.70 -1.83 6.30
C ASN A 204 7.42 -2.41 7.53
N ALA A 205 8.73 -2.16 7.60
CA ALA A 205 9.66 -2.70 8.61
C ALA A 205 9.43 -2.29 10.07
N ALA A 206 8.56 -1.32 10.34
CA ALA A 206 8.32 -0.81 11.69
C ALA A 206 7.69 -1.83 12.68
N LYS A 207 7.31 -3.04 12.24
CA LYS A 207 6.54 -4.02 13.03
C LYS A 207 7.34 -5.27 13.49
N ALA A 208 8.66 -5.32 13.33
CA ALA A 208 9.46 -6.55 13.53
C ALA A 208 9.76 -6.96 15.00
N ALA A 209 9.62 -6.06 15.97
CA ALA A 209 10.36 -6.18 17.24
C ALA A 209 9.91 -7.27 18.23
N GLN A 210 8.85 -8.04 17.98
CA GLN A 210 8.23 -8.93 18.98
C GLN A 210 7.99 -10.39 18.52
N THR A 211 8.49 -10.78 17.34
CA THR A 211 8.27 -12.14 16.81
C THR A 211 8.98 -13.25 17.59
N ALA A 212 10.05 -12.93 18.33
CA ALA A 212 10.82 -13.90 19.12
C ALA A 212 10.01 -14.61 20.22
N LEU A 213 8.88 -14.02 20.65
CA LEU A 213 7.98 -14.62 21.64
C LEU A 213 7.02 -15.66 21.04
N ALA A 214 6.84 -15.67 19.72
CA ALA A 214 5.93 -16.60 19.08
C ALA A 214 6.45 -18.04 19.20
N ARG A 215 5.53 -18.96 19.51
CA ARG A 215 5.76 -20.41 19.48
C ARG A 215 4.70 -21.06 18.62
N PHE A 216 5.13 -22.06 17.87
CA PHE A 216 4.29 -22.84 16.99
C PHE A 216 4.31 -24.31 17.38
N GLU A 217 3.29 -25.02 16.96
CA GLU A 217 3.28 -26.48 16.94
C GLU A 217 2.91 -26.91 15.52
N ASP A 218 3.67 -27.83 14.94
CA ASP A 218 3.43 -28.33 13.59
C ASP A 218 2.40 -29.47 13.54
N GLN A 219 2.14 -29.98 12.33
CA GLN A 219 1.20 -31.06 12.09
C GLN A 219 1.56 -32.38 12.80
N ASP A 220 2.80 -32.51 13.25
CA ASP A 220 3.32 -33.68 13.96
C ASP A 220 3.31 -33.51 15.48
N GLY A 221 2.89 -32.33 15.96
CA GLY A 221 2.90 -32.01 17.39
C GLY A 221 4.27 -31.54 17.89
N VAL A 222 5.19 -31.23 16.97
CA VAL A 222 6.53 -30.77 17.32
C VAL A 222 6.48 -29.25 17.54
N GLY A 223 6.97 -28.81 18.70
CA GLY A 223 7.11 -27.40 19.02
C GLY A 223 8.20 -26.75 18.16
N ARG A 224 7.92 -25.56 17.62
CA ARG A 224 8.83 -24.78 16.78
C ARG A 224 8.89 -23.33 17.25
N THR A 225 10.06 -22.73 17.15
CA THR A 225 10.30 -21.30 17.36
C THR A 225 10.17 -20.52 16.04
N TRP A 226 10.13 -19.19 16.13
CA TRP A 226 10.11 -18.33 14.95
C TRP A 226 11.30 -18.61 14.01
N ASP A 227 12.51 -18.65 14.56
CA ASP A 227 13.74 -18.77 13.77
C ASP A 227 13.82 -20.13 13.06
N GLU A 228 13.43 -21.20 13.73
CA GLU A 228 13.39 -22.56 13.15
C GLU A 228 12.46 -22.64 11.94
N VAL A 229 11.36 -21.89 11.93
CA VAL A 229 10.40 -21.89 10.81
C VAL A 229 10.84 -20.92 9.71
N PHE A 230 11.12 -19.66 10.06
CA PHE A 230 11.16 -18.56 9.09
C PHE A 230 12.57 -18.01 8.79
N VAL A 231 13.60 -18.39 9.53
CA VAL A 231 14.96 -17.84 9.37
C VAL A 231 15.89 -18.88 8.74
N GLY A 232 16.84 -18.40 7.92
CA GLY A 232 17.86 -19.19 7.23
C GLY A 232 17.54 -19.56 5.78
N GLN A 233 16.26 -19.57 5.41
CA GLN A 233 15.77 -19.87 4.06
C GLN A 233 14.62 -18.94 3.66
N VAL A 234 14.41 -18.74 2.37
CA VAL A 234 13.23 -18.03 1.87
C VAL A 234 11.98 -18.82 2.27
N CYS A 235 10.97 -18.15 2.81
CA CYS A 235 9.77 -18.83 3.31
C CYS A 235 8.50 -18.25 2.68
N LEU A 236 7.71 -19.13 2.06
CA LEU A 236 6.36 -18.83 1.60
C LEU A 236 5.37 -19.10 2.74
N VAL A 237 4.67 -18.07 3.20
CA VAL A 237 3.75 -18.15 4.33
C VAL A 237 2.33 -17.89 3.87
N GLY A 238 1.42 -18.84 4.06
CA GLY A 238 -0.02 -18.67 3.81
C GLY A 238 -0.83 -18.85 5.07
N PHE A 239 -1.95 -18.14 5.20
CA PHE A 239 -2.84 -18.26 6.36
C PHE A 239 -4.15 -18.99 6.03
N PHE A 240 -4.65 -19.78 6.99
CA PHE A 240 -5.89 -20.54 6.84
C PHE A 240 -6.54 -20.85 8.20
N TYR A 241 -7.65 -21.57 8.22
CA TYR A 241 -8.13 -22.31 9.39
C TYR A 241 -9.08 -23.43 8.91
N THR A 242 -9.18 -24.53 9.66
CA THR A 242 -9.85 -25.73 9.14
C THR A 242 -11.37 -25.63 9.05
N ARG A 243 -11.97 -24.71 9.82
CA ARG A 243 -13.43 -24.49 9.88
C ARG A 243 -13.95 -23.47 8.87
N CYS A 244 -13.10 -22.99 7.96
CA CYS A 244 -13.54 -22.04 6.94
C CYS A 244 -14.50 -22.68 5.96
N GLU A 245 -15.73 -22.17 5.90
CA GLU A 245 -16.77 -22.68 5.01
C GLU A 245 -16.67 -22.12 3.59
N ASN A 246 -15.82 -21.12 3.36
CA ASN A 246 -15.62 -20.53 2.04
C ASN A 246 -14.56 -21.31 1.24
N PRO A 247 -14.95 -22.12 0.22
CA PRO A 247 -14.01 -22.94 -0.52
C PRO A 247 -13.00 -22.12 -1.32
N LEU A 248 -13.34 -20.87 -1.67
CA LEU A 248 -12.51 -19.95 -2.45
C LEU A 248 -11.47 -19.19 -1.60
N LYS A 249 -11.47 -19.41 -0.28
CA LYS A 249 -10.49 -18.84 0.66
C LYS A 249 -9.54 -19.93 1.18
N CYS A 250 -9.65 -20.31 2.45
CA CYS A 250 -8.69 -21.19 3.12
C CYS A 250 -8.46 -22.52 2.40
N SER A 251 -9.51 -23.12 1.85
CA SER A 251 -9.39 -24.39 1.13
C SER A 251 -8.56 -24.22 -0.14
N LEU A 252 -8.92 -23.24 -0.97
CA LEU A 252 -8.17 -22.89 -2.17
C LEU A 252 -6.74 -22.46 -1.87
N THR A 253 -6.49 -21.70 -0.79
CA THR A 253 -5.14 -21.31 -0.38
C THR A 253 -4.24 -22.52 -0.18
N ILE A 254 -4.67 -23.53 0.58
CA ILE A 254 -3.86 -24.74 0.82
C ILE A 254 -3.69 -25.56 -0.46
N SER A 255 -4.72 -25.68 -1.30
CA SER A 255 -4.59 -26.35 -2.60
C SER A 255 -3.61 -25.64 -3.54
N LYS A 256 -3.56 -24.30 -3.51
CA LYS A 256 -2.59 -23.53 -4.29
C LYS A 256 -1.18 -23.61 -3.72
N LEU A 257 -1.01 -23.70 -2.40
CA LEU A 257 0.30 -23.99 -1.80
C LEU A 257 0.83 -25.35 -2.25
N SER A 258 -0.05 -26.36 -2.37
CA SER A 258 0.32 -27.66 -2.97
C SER A 258 0.79 -27.50 -4.43
N GLN A 259 0.11 -26.67 -5.23
CA GLN A 259 0.54 -26.38 -6.60
C GLN A 259 1.90 -25.66 -6.64
N VAL A 260 2.15 -24.70 -5.75
CA VAL A 260 3.47 -24.06 -5.64
C VAL A 260 4.53 -25.06 -5.19
N GLN A 261 4.21 -25.95 -4.25
CA GLN A 261 5.12 -27.02 -3.83
C GLN A 261 5.54 -27.92 -5.01
N GLN A 262 4.60 -28.34 -5.84
CA GLN A 262 4.88 -29.12 -7.05
C GLN A 262 5.77 -28.34 -8.03
N LEU A 263 5.44 -27.08 -8.28
CA LEU A 263 6.21 -26.19 -9.15
C LEU A 263 7.65 -25.96 -8.65
N LEU A 264 7.86 -25.91 -7.32
CA LEU A 264 9.19 -25.81 -6.73
C LEU A 264 10.01 -27.08 -6.95
N THR A 265 9.42 -28.27 -6.76
CA THR A 265 10.07 -29.55 -7.06
C THR A 265 10.42 -29.67 -8.53
N GLU A 266 9.49 -29.33 -9.44
CA GLU A 266 9.74 -29.31 -10.89
C GLU A 266 10.90 -28.38 -11.27
N ALA A 267 11.07 -27.28 -10.53
CA ALA A 267 12.14 -26.31 -10.74
C ALA A 267 13.45 -26.66 -9.99
N GLY A 268 13.50 -27.72 -9.17
CA GLY A 268 14.64 -28.05 -8.32
C GLY A 268 14.94 -27.00 -7.23
N LEU A 269 13.88 -26.35 -6.71
CA LEU A 269 13.96 -25.30 -5.70
C LEU A 269 13.32 -25.69 -4.36
N ASP A 270 12.81 -26.91 -4.24
CA ASP A 270 12.08 -27.42 -3.07
C ASP A 270 12.93 -27.48 -1.79
N GLU A 271 14.24 -27.69 -1.91
CA GLU A 271 15.16 -27.62 -0.76
C GLU A 271 15.58 -26.17 -0.40
N GLN A 272 15.31 -25.20 -1.28
CA GLN A 272 15.74 -23.80 -1.11
C GLN A 272 14.65 -22.90 -0.52
N VAL A 273 13.39 -23.34 -0.58
CA VAL A 273 12.21 -22.59 -0.13
C VAL A 273 11.46 -23.40 0.91
N ARG A 274 11.14 -22.78 2.04
CA ARG A 274 10.21 -23.35 3.02
C ARG A 274 8.78 -22.89 2.73
N ILE A 275 7.81 -23.76 2.93
CA ILE A 275 6.38 -23.43 2.94
C ILE A 275 5.86 -23.54 4.37
N ALA A 276 5.19 -22.50 4.85
CA ALA A 276 4.53 -22.48 6.15
C ALA A 276 3.05 -22.09 5.99
N ALA A 277 2.14 -23.01 6.25
CA ALA A 277 0.71 -22.72 6.33
C ALA A 277 0.32 -22.51 7.80
N ILE A 278 -0.08 -21.30 8.19
CA ILE A 278 -0.37 -20.94 9.58
C ILE A 278 -1.89 -20.86 9.80
N SER A 279 -2.39 -21.56 10.81
CA SER A 279 -3.78 -21.46 11.23
C SER A 279 -4.06 -20.16 12.01
N TYR A 280 -5.16 -19.47 11.68
CA TYR A 280 -5.76 -18.39 12.48
C TYR A 280 -6.41 -18.89 13.76
N ASP A 281 -6.70 -20.19 13.85
CA ASP A 281 -7.56 -20.82 14.87
C ASP A 281 -6.80 -21.93 15.61
N GLY A 282 -5.63 -21.57 16.17
CA GLY A 282 -4.72 -22.53 16.77
C GLY A 282 -5.25 -23.30 17.99
N ASP A 283 -6.29 -22.78 18.66
CA ASP A 283 -6.98 -23.48 19.74
C ASP A 283 -7.75 -24.71 19.21
N PHE A 284 -8.39 -24.58 18.04
CA PHE A 284 -9.16 -25.67 17.42
C PHE A 284 -8.31 -26.53 16.48
N ASP A 285 -7.39 -25.93 15.73
CA ASP A 285 -6.62 -26.63 14.70
C ASP A 285 -5.43 -27.40 15.28
N LEU A 286 -5.73 -28.48 16.00
CA LEU A 286 -4.76 -29.41 16.59
C LEU A 286 -3.93 -30.14 15.51
N PRO A 287 -2.73 -30.66 15.83
CA PRO A 287 -1.82 -31.28 14.86
C PRO A 287 -2.46 -32.29 13.89
N HIS A 288 -3.28 -33.23 14.40
CA HIS A 288 -3.95 -34.22 13.57
C HIS A 288 -4.95 -33.60 12.57
N ARG A 289 -5.61 -32.48 12.93
CA ARG A 289 -6.50 -31.75 12.02
C ARG A 289 -5.71 -31.00 10.96
N LEU A 290 -4.59 -30.37 11.34
CA LEU A 290 -3.68 -29.72 10.41
C LEU A 290 -3.18 -30.71 9.36
N ARG A 291 -2.69 -31.89 9.79
CA ARG A 291 -2.22 -32.96 8.90
C ARG A 291 -3.33 -33.42 7.95
N GLY A 292 -4.51 -33.74 8.48
CA GLY A 292 -5.65 -34.19 7.67
C GLY A 292 -6.11 -33.14 6.66
N TYR A 293 -6.16 -31.87 7.06
CA TYR A 293 -6.61 -30.77 6.20
C TYR A 293 -5.64 -30.50 5.05
N ALA A 294 -4.33 -30.56 5.31
CA ALA A 294 -3.28 -30.41 4.31
C ALA A 294 -3.26 -31.57 3.31
N HIS A 295 -3.28 -32.81 3.82
CA HIS A 295 -3.31 -34.02 3.00
C HIS A 295 -4.53 -34.04 2.06
N ALA A 296 -5.72 -33.71 2.57
CA ALA A 296 -6.96 -33.65 1.78
C ALA A 296 -6.90 -32.63 0.62
N ARG A 297 -5.95 -31.70 0.63
CA ARG A 297 -5.76 -30.67 -0.39
C ARG A 297 -4.47 -30.84 -1.19
N GLY A 298 -3.80 -31.98 -1.01
CA GLY A 298 -2.59 -32.36 -1.74
C GLY A 298 -1.30 -31.73 -1.23
N LEU A 299 -1.33 -30.93 -0.16
CA LEU A 299 -0.12 -30.32 0.41
C LEU A 299 0.66 -31.39 1.18
N GLN A 300 1.86 -31.71 0.69
CA GLN A 300 2.72 -32.74 1.29
C GLN A 300 3.57 -32.13 2.38
N VAL A 301 3.38 -32.56 3.63
CA VAL A 301 4.18 -32.08 4.76
C VAL A 301 5.53 -32.80 4.81
N ASN A 302 6.60 -32.03 5.07
CA ASN A 302 7.98 -32.53 5.17
C ASN A 302 8.86 -31.49 5.89
N ASP A 303 10.18 -31.66 5.88
CA ASP A 303 11.14 -30.75 6.55
C ASP A 303 11.16 -29.33 5.98
N HIS A 304 10.65 -29.12 4.76
CA HIS A 304 10.53 -27.82 4.11
C HIS A 304 9.07 -27.37 3.97
N CYS A 305 8.09 -28.14 4.44
CA CYS A 305 6.68 -27.80 4.36
C CYS A 305 5.97 -28.11 5.66
N HIS A 306 5.65 -27.07 6.42
CA HIS A 306 5.01 -27.15 7.72
C HIS A 306 3.61 -26.56 7.69
N VAL A 307 2.71 -27.19 8.45
CA VAL A 307 1.36 -26.68 8.71
C VAL A 307 1.28 -26.46 10.21
N LEU A 308 1.06 -25.21 10.60
CA LEU A 308 1.39 -24.70 11.93
C LEU A 308 0.15 -24.16 12.62
N ARG A 309 0.07 -24.37 13.93
CA ARG A 309 -0.75 -23.56 14.83
C ARG A 309 0.14 -22.72 15.72
N THR A 310 -0.29 -21.51 16.04
CA THR A 310 0.41 -20.66 17.01
C THR A 310 -0.04 -21.03 18.42
N THR A 311 0.89 -21.45 19.28
CA THR A 311 0.62 -21.87 20.67
C THR A 311 0.93 -20.77 21.69
N GLN A 312 1.80 -19.81 21.35
CA GLN A 312 2.11 -18.65 22.19
C GLN A 312 2.22 -17.38 21.34
N ALA A 313 1.77 -16.26 21.91
CA ALA A 313 1.78 -14.93 21.30
C ALA A 313 1.11 -14.82 19.90
N PRO A 314 -0.13 -15.36 19.71
CA PRO A 314 -0.83 -15.27 18.42
C PRO A 314 -1.15 -13.84 17.97
N GLU A 315 -1.27 -12.90 18.91
CA GLU A 315 -1.42 -11.47 18.60
C GLU A 315 -0.15 -10.87 17.96
N GLU A 316 1.03 -11.35 18.36
CA GLU A 316 2.30 -10.86 17.80
C GLU A 316 2.53 -11.38 16.39
N VAL A 317 2.16 -12.64 16.12
CA VAL A 317 2.14 -13.19 14.76
C VAL A 317 1.20 -12.37 13.88
N ARG A 318 -0.03 -12.12 14.33
CA ARG A 318 -1.00 -11.28 13.59
C ARG A 318 -0.49 -9.87 13.35
N ARG A 319 0.14 -9.24 14.36
CA ARG A 319 0.68 -7.87 14.23
C ARG A 319 1.83 -7.81 13.23
N PHE A 320 2.72 -8.81 13.24
CA PHE A 320 3.86 -8.88 12.32
C PHE A 320 3.40 -8.95 10.86
N PHE A 321 2.47 -9.86 10.58
CA PHE A 321 1.90 -10.05 9.24
C PHE A 321 0.82 -9.02 8.88
N ASP A 322 0.44 -8.16 9.83
CA ASP A 322 -0.71 -7.25 9.70
C ASP A 322 -2.00 -7.98 9.30
N SER A 323 -2.23 -9.16 9.88
CA SER A 323 -3.26 -10.10 9.44
C SER A 323 -4.66 -9.49 9.45
N GLY A 324 -5.31 -9.53 8.29
CA GLY A 324 -6.69 -9.06 8.12
C GLY A 324 -7.70 -10.13 8.52
N VAL A 325 -7.87 -10.36 9.82
CA VAL A 325 -8.81 -11.35 10.39
C VAL A 325 -9.58 -10.76 11.58
N ASN A 326 -10.82 -11.18 11.73
CA ASN A 326 -11.73 -10.78 12.80
C ASN A 326 -12.40 -12.00 13.44
N PHE A 327 -12.77 -11.86 14.70
CA PHE A 327 -13.28 -12.91 15.56
C PHE A 327 -14.62 -12.55 16.21
N VAL A 328 -15.44 -13.57 16.45
CA VAL A 328 -16.57 -13.53 17.38
C VAL A 328 -16.19 -14.40 18.58
N GLY A 329 -15.84 -13.76 19.69
CA GLY A 329 -15.18 -14.44 20.80
C GLY A 329 -13.84 -15.01 20.35
N ARG A 330 -13.71 -16.35 20.33
CA ARG A 330 -12.51 -17.05 19.84
C ARG A 330 -12.66 -17.63 18.43
N LEU A 331 -13.84 -17.49 17.82
CA LEU A 331 -14.13 -18.06 16.50
C LEU A 331 -13.73 -17.07 15.41
N VAL A 332 -12.96 -17.52 14.42
CA VAL A 332 -12.72 -16.75 13.20
C VAL A 332 -14.06 -16.51 12.51
N ASN A 333 -14.34 -15.26 12.16
CA ASN A 333 -15.61 -14.86 11.55
C ASN A 333 -15.41 -14.33 10.12
N TRP A 334 -14.51 -13.37 9.96
CA TRP A 334 -14.16 -12.83 8.65
C TRP A 334 -12.65 -12.74 8.52
N HIS A 335 -12.11 -13.12 7.36
CA HIS A 335 -10.70 -12.96 7.05
C HIS A 335 -10.50 -12.69 5.57
N ARG A 336 -9.40 -12.01 5.23
CA ARG A 336 -8.95 -11.86 3.85
C ARG A 336 -8.00 -13.00 3.45
N ILE A 337 -7.74 -13.15 2.14
CA ILE A 337 -6.68 -14.04 1.65
C ILE A 337 -5.33 -13.37 1.89
N GLU A 338 -4.36 -14.10 2.42
CA GLU A 338 -3.02 -13.58 2.73
C GLU A 338 -1.93 -14.59 2.39
N LEU A 339 -0.90 -14.14 1.66
CA LEU A 339 0.30 -14.88 1.33
C LEU A 339 1.52 -13.95 1.42
N PHE A 340 2.59 -14.41 2.04
CA PHE A 340 3.81 -13.63 2.24
C PHE A 340 5.01 -14.42 1.74
N ILE A 341 5.96 -13.73 1.12
CA ILE A 341 7.29 -14.28 0.85
C ILE A 341 8.24 -13.59 1.80
N LEU A 342 8.82 -14.36 2.70
CA LEU A 342 9.85 -13.91 3.63
C LEU A 342 11.24 -14.15 3.04
N ASP A 343 12.13 -13.19 3.22
CA ASP A 343 13.55 -13.38 2.96
C ASP A 343 14.19 -14.33 4.00
N ALA A 344 15.46 -14.69 3.80
CA ALA A 344 16.17 -15.58 4.72
C ALA A 344 16.41 -15.00 6.13
N ALA A 345 16.16 -13.70 6.34
CA ALA A 345 16.16 -13.07 7.66
C ALA A 345 14.77 -13.10 8.32
N GLY A 346 13.79 -13.76 7.69
CA GLY A 346 12.41 -13.84 8.16
C GLY A 346 11.64 -12.54 7.97
N ARG A 347 12.07 -11.62 7.11
CA ARG A 347 11.40 -10.34 6.84
C ARG A 347 10.53 -10.46 5.59
N PRO A 348 9.29 -9.91 5.57
CA PRO A 348 8.47 -9.97 4.38
C PRO A 348 9.11 -9.16 3.23
N ALA A 349 9.50 -9.85 2.18
CA ALA A 349 9.97 -9.27 0.93
C ALA A 349 8.77 -8.87 0.07
N LEU A 350 7.78 -9.76 -0.05
CA LEU A 350 6.58 -9.57 -0.87
C LEU A 350 5.33 -10.05 -0.15
N THR A 351 4.18 -9.49 -0.53
CA THR A 351 2.90 -9.79 0.11
C THR A 351 1.74 -9.71 -0.87
N TYR A 352 0.94 -10.78 -0.90
CA TYR A 352 -0.36 -10.88 -1.57
C TYR A 352 -1.46 -10.80 -0.53
N GLN A 353 -2.40 -9.87 -0.74
CA GLN A 353 -3.53 -9.66 0.15
C GLN A 353 -4.83 -9.53 -0.64
N ARG A 354 -5.92 -10.00 -0.03
CA ARG A 354 -7.32 -9.90 -0.46
C ARG A 354 -7.68 -10.75 -1.68
N LEU A 355 -6.92 -10.59 -2.77
CA LEU A 355 -7.21 -11.23 -4.04
C LEU A 355 -6.56 -12.60 -4.17
N GLU A 356 -7.14 -13.40 -5.04
CA GLU A 356 -6.58 -14.67 -5.47
C GLU A 356 -5.24 -14.46 -6.20
N TRP A 357 -4.24 -15.28 -5.88
CA TRP A 357 -2.89 -15.27 -6.47
C TRP A 357 -2.66 -16.52 -7.34
N GLN A 358 -1.78 -16.43 -8.34
CA GLN A 358 -1.48 -17.58 -9.20
C GLN A 358 -0.19 -18.29 -8.78
N PRO A 359 -0.18 -19.63 -8.67
CA PRO A 359 1.01 -20.39 -8.25
C PRO A 359 2.27 -20.12 -9.10
N ARG A 360 2.10 -19.89 -10.40
CA ARG A 360 3.23 -19.59 -11.30
C ARG A 360 3.84 -18.21 -11.01
N ASP A 361 3.01 -17.20 -10.76
CA ASP A 361 3.49 -15.86 -10.40
C ASP A 361 4.27 -15.89 -9.08
N VAL A 362 3.77 -16.66 -8.10
CA VAL A 362 4.44 -16.88 -6.82
C VAL A 362 5.79 -17.58 -7.00
N LEU A 363 5.90 -18.57 -7.90
CA LEU A 363 7.16 -19.22 -8.22
C LEU A 363 8.19 -18.23 -8.79
N GLU A 364 7.79 -17.36 -9.71
CA GLU A 364 8.71 -16.36 -10.28
C GLU A 364 9.16 -15.33 -9.24
N ASP A 365 8.25 -14.88 -8.37
CA ASP A 365 8.58 -13.99 -7.25
C ASP A 365 9.53 -14.68 -6.25
N LEU A 366 9.33 -15.97 -5.96
CA LEU A 366 10.25 -16.74 -5.12
C LEU A 366 11.64 -16.82 -5.76
N ARG A 367 11.73 -16.99 -7.09
CA ARG A 367 13.01 -16.97 -7.82
C ARG A 367 13.68 -15.61 -7.72
N GLU A 368 12.94 -14.51 -7.88
CA GLU A 368 13.46 -13.13 -7.72
C GLU A 368 14.08 -12.93 -6.33
N VAL A 369 13.39 -13.36 -5.27
CA VAL A 369 13.90 -13.25 -3.89
C VAL A 369 15.11 -14.17 -3.65
N LEU A 370 15.12 -15.37 -4.24
CA LEU A 370 16.26 -16.30 -4.17
C LEU A 370 17.49 -15.79 -4.94
N THR A 371 17.33 -15.15 -6.09
CA THR A 371 18.45 -14.58 -6.86
C THR A 371 19.01 -13.33 -6.20
N ALA A 372 18.17 -12.47 -5.62
CA ALA A 372 18.62 -11.34 -4.80
C ALA A 372 19.51 -11.78 -3.62
N ARG A 373 19.39 -13.03 -3.15
CA ARG A 373 20.28 -13.65 -2.15
C ARG A 373 21.63 -14.09 -2.73
N ARG A 374 21.68 -14.49 -4.00
CA ARG A 374 22.86 -15.10 -4.65
C ARG A 374 23.85 -14.09 -5.19
N GLU A 375 23.45 -12.85 -5.41
CA GLU A 375 24.41 -11.79 -5.72
C GLU A 375 25.17 -11.42 -4.43
N PRO A 376 26.47 -11.79 -4.27
CA PRO A 376 27.30 -11.04 -3.34
C PRO A 376 27.26 -9.58 -3.81
N ALA A 377 27.14 -8.64 -2.87
CA ALA A 377 27.15 -7.21 -3.18
C ALA A 377 28.43 -6.83 -3.95
N ASN A 378 28.38 -6.89 -5.28
CA ASN A 378 29.35 -6.25 -6.17
C ASN A 378 28.83 -6.13 -7.61
N LEU A 379 28.29 -4.94 -7.88
CA LEU A 379 28.37 -4.20 -9.15
C LEU A 379 28.05 -4.97 -10.44
N SER A 380 26.78 -4.89 -10.87
CA SER A 380 26.49 -4.60 -12.28
C SER A 380 25.48 -3.47 -12.40
N LYS A 381 25.81 -2.53 -13.27
CA LYS A 381 25.09 -1.28 -13.55
C LYS A 381 23.64 -1.56 -13.96
N ALA A 382 22.68 -1.15 -13.14
CA ALA A 382 21.34 -0.84 -13.61
C ALA A 382 21.33 0.61 -14.15
N PRO A 383 20.58 0.91 -15.23
CA PRO A 383 20.51 2.25 -15.79
C PRO A 383 19.88 3.22 -14.78
N ASP A 384 20.48 4.41 -14.65
CA ASP A 384 20.07 5.45 -13.71
C ASP A 384 18.60 5.86 -13.90
N VAL A 385 17.71 5.26 -13.10
CA VAL A 385 16.38 5.79 -12.80
C VAL A 385 16.38 6.12 -11.31
N PRO A 386 16.34 7.40 -10.90
CA PRO A 386 16.44 7.76 -9.50
C PRO A 386 15.16 7.37 -8.75
N ALA A 387 15.25 6.31 -7.95
CA ALA A 387 14.28 5.99 -6.91
C ALA A 387 14.30 7.09 -5.85
N ALA A 388 13.27 7.92 -5.89
CA ALA A 388 12.92 8.82 -4.80
C ALA A 388 12.56 8.01 -3.55
N ILE A 389 12.86 8.60 -2.39
CA ILE A 389 12.43 8.22 -1.03
C ILE A 389 13.40 7.31 -0.27
N GLY A 390 14.63 7.79 -0.14
CA GLY A 390 15.46 7.66 1.08
C GLY A 390 16.23 8.95 1.40
N THR A 391 15.93 10.01 0.65
CA THR A 391 16.76 11.18 0.45
C THR A 391 16.00 12.47 0.69
N THR A 392 14.81 12.43 1.27
CA THR A 392 13.99 13.64 1.43
C THR A 392 14.63 14.74 2.28
N PRO A 393 15.58 14.52 3.20
CA PRO A 393 16.37 15.62 3.77
C PRO A 393 17.58 16.00 2.90
N ALA A 394 18.26 15.01 2.29
CA ALA A 394 19.54 15.20 1.58
C ALA A 394 19.37 15.72 0.15
N LEU A 395 18.39 15.21 -0.61
CA LEU A 395 17.97 15.75 -1.89
C LEU A 395 17.23 17.08 -1.72
N LEU A 396 16.47 17.29 -0.64
CA LEU A 396 15.92 18.62 -0.35
C LEU A 396 17.03 19.62 -0.02
N ALA A 397 18.08 19.21 0.69
CA ALA A 397 19.27 20.04 0.93
C ALA A 397 20.05 20.31 -0.36
N LEU A 398 20.18 19.32 -1.26
CA LEU A 398 20.85 19.48 -2.56
C LEU A 398 20.00 20.33 -3.52
N PHE A 399 18.68 20.16 -3.53
CA PHE A 399 17.73 20.94 -4.31
C PHE A 399 17.63 22.39 -3.81
N LEU A 400 17.68 22.60 -2.49
CA LEU A 400 17.82 23.92 -1.87
C LEU A 400 19.19 24.56 -2.16
N ALA A 401 20.27 23.77 -2.29
CA ALA A 401 21.59 24.24 -2.68
C ALA A 401 21.69 24.59 -4.18
N LEU A 402 20.83 24.03 -5.02
CA LEU A 402 20.75 24.26 -6.46
C LEU A 402 19.78 25.39 -6.87
N LEU A 403 18.99 25.92 -5.92
CA LEU A 403 18.13 27.08 -6.18
C LEU A 403 18.96 28.37 -6.24
N PRO A 404 18.87 29.15 -7.33
CA PRO A 404 19.83 30.21 -7.60
C PRO A 404 19.44 31.50 -6.88
N LYS A 405 19.64 31.62 -5.56
CA LYS A 405 19.77 32.92 -4.87
C LYS A 405 20.73 32.85 -3.68
N CYS A 406 21.92 33.43 -3.89
CA CYS A 406 23.01 33.73 -2.93
C CYS A 406 23.83 32.51 -2.40
N PRO A 407 25.16 32.46 -2.65
CA PRO A 407 26.04 31.39 -2.13
C PRO A 407 26.09 31.30 -0.60
N ILE A 408 25.59 32.32 0.11
CA ILE A 408 25.52 32.38 1.57
C ILE A 408 24.35 31.54 2.11
N CYS A 409 23.23 31.50 1.39
CA CYS A 409 22.06 30.71 1.78
C CYS A 409 22.38 29.21 1.69
N GLY A 410 23.07 28.79 0.63
CA GLY A 410 23.47 27.39 0.41
C GLY A 410 24.34 26.82 1.54
N ALA A 411 25.35 27.55 2.02
CA ALA A 411 26.21 27.11 3.12
C ALA A 411 25.46 27.00 4.47
N THR A 412 24.47 27.87 4.67
CA THR A 412 23.64 27.90 5.89
C THR A 412 22.66 26.72 5.90
N TYR A 413 22.05 26.39 4.75
CA TYR A 413 21.17 25.22 4.59
C TYR A 413 21.93 23.89 4.69
N LEU A 414 23.15 23.81 4.12
CA LEU A 414 24.00 22.62 4.25
C LEU A 414 24.40 22.37 5.72
N SER A 415 24.64 23.44 6.49
CA SER A 415 24.94 23.34 7.92
C SER A 415 23.72 22.93 8.75
N LEU A 416 22.51 23.36 8.37
CA LEU A 416 21.28 23.07 9.11
C LEU A 416 20.81 21.60 8.95
N ALA A 417 20.89 21.07 7.73
CA ALA A 417 20.40 19.72 7.41
C ALA A 417 21.47 18.63 7.59
N GLY A 418 22.76 18.96 7.37
CA GLY A 418 23.85 18.00 7.51
C GLY A 418 24.26 17.74 8.96
N ILE A 419 24.29 18.79 9.80
CA ILE A 419 24.85 18.68 11.15
C ILE A 419 23.89 17.97 12.12
N THR A 420 22.58 18.20 12.00
CA THR A 420 21.56 17.58 12.88
C THR A 420 21.37 16.08 12.63
N ALA A 421 21.69 15.60 11.42
CA ALA A 421 21.61 14.19 11.05
C ALA A 421 22.88 13.39 11.38
N LEU A 422 24.02 14.04 11.61
CA LEU A 422 25.32 13.38 11.87
C LEU A 422 25.33 12.37 13.02
N PRO A 423 24.68 12.60 14.18
CA PRO A 423 24.70 11.65 15.31
C PRO A 423 23.95 10.34 15.01
N TYR A 424 23.07 10.36 14.01
CA TYR A 424 22.20 9.24 13.63
C TYR A 424 22.80 8.38 12.50
N LEU A 425 23.97 8.76 11.97
CA LEU A 425 24.69 8.00 10.95
C LEU A 425 25.67 7.02 11.62
N GLU A 426 25.54 5.73 11.31
CA GLU A 426 26.53 4.72 11.69
C GLU A 426 27.91 5.10 11.13
N GLY A 427 28.89 5.32 12.01
CA GLY A 427 30.25 5.74 11.63
C GLY A 427 30.54 7.24 11.67
N TRP A 428 29.69 8.06 12.31
CA TRP A 428 29.86 9.52 12.41
C TRP A 428 31.24 10.00 12.90
N SER A 429 31.93 9.20 13.72
CA SER A 429 33.28 9.49 14.22
C SER A 429 34.34 9.60 13.11
N ARG A 430 34.06 9.16 11.88
CA ARG A 430 34.93 9.39 10.71
C ARG A 430 34.60 10.68 9.96
N LEU A 431 33.41 11.24 10.15
CA LEU A 431 32.90 12.39 9.39
C LEU A 431 33.07 13.73 10.11
N TRP A 432 33.37 13.74 11.42
CA TRP A 432 33.56 14.98 12.17
C TRP A 432 34.67 15.92 11.62
N PRO A 433 35.78 15.45 11.02
CA PRO A 433 36.78 16.36 10.43
C PRO A 433 36.22 17.14 9.24
N MET A 434 35.34 16.53 8.46
CA MET A 434 34.67 17.17 7.32
C MET A 434 33.67 18.23 7.80
N ALA A 435 32.90 17.93 8.86
CA ALA A 435 32.00 18.90 9.49
C ALA A 435 32.77 20.11 10.06
N LEU A 436 33.92 19.88 10.70
CA LEU A 436 34.79 20.95 11.19
C LEU A 436 35.36 21.79 10.04
N ALA A 437 35.79 21.16 8.94
CA ALA A 437 36.29 21.85 7.75
C ALA A 437 35.21 22.76 7.13
N LEU A 438 33.96 22.31 7.07
CA LEU A 438 32.83 23.11 6.58
C LEU A 438 32.53 24.31 7.48
N LEU A 439 32.54 24.12 8.81
CA LEU A 439 32.37 25.22 9.77
C LEU A 439 33.49 26.26 9.64
N LEU A 440 34.74 25.82 9.52
CA LEU A 440 35.88 26.71 9.29
C LEU A 440 35.79 27.42 7.94
N GLY A 441 35.34 26.74 6.89
CA GLY A 441 35.10 27.32 5.57
C GLY A 441 34.05 28.45 5.63
N ASN A 442 32.93 28.21 6.32
CA ASN A 442 31.88 29.21 6.50
C ASN A 442 32.38 30.46 7.25
N VAL A 443 33.07 30.28 8.39
CA VAL A 443 33.62 31.40 9.17
C VAL A 443 34.70 32.15 8.37
N SER A 444 35.55 31.43 7.61
CA SER A 444 36.61 32.03 6.78
C SER A 444 36.04 32.86 5.64
N LEU A 445 34.96 32.40 5.00
CA LEU A 445 34.28 33.16 3.95
C LEU A 445 33.63 34.44 4.52
N LEU A 446 33.02 34.35 5.70
CA LEU A 446 32.49 35.50 6.42
C LEU A 446 33.60 36.49 6.81
N ALA A 447 34.75 36.00 7.28
CA ALA A 447 35.92 36.83 7.59
C ALA A 447 36.49 37.52 6.34
N TRP A 448 36.54 36.84 5.20
CA TRP A 448 36.95 37.41 3.92
C TRP A 448 36.00 38.54 3.48
N MET A 449 34.69 38.31 3.57
CA MET A 449 33.70 39.35 3.29
C MET A 449 33.79 40.53 4.29
N ALA A 450 34.01 40.25 5.57
CA ALA A 450 34.19 41.26 6.61
C ALA A 450 35.42 42.14 6.37
N ARG A 451 36.49 41.61 5.76
CA ARG A 451 37.63 42.45 5.34
C ARG A 451 37.24 43.46 4.27
N ARG A 452 36.31 43.10 3.37
CA ARG A 452 35.83 43.99 2.29
C ARG A 452 34.78 44.99 2.78
N SER A 453 33.98 44.64 3.79
CA SER A 453 32.90 45.49 4.34
C SER A 453 33.25 46.18 5.67
N ARG A 454 34.41 45.88 6.27
CA ARG A 454 34.88 46.29 7.62
C ARG A 454 33.95 45.93 8.79
N ARG A 455 33.15 44.86 8.67
CA ARG A 455 32.16 44.47 9.69
C ARG A 455 32.41 43.07 10.24
N TRP A 456 32.98 43.03 11.44
CA TRP A 456 33.38 41.77 12.09
C TRP A 456 32.31 41.17 13.00
N MET A 457 31.27 41.92 13.37
CA MET A 457 30.20 41.44 14.27
C MET A 457 29.49 40.15 13.77
N PRO A 458 29.06 40.04 12.50
CA PRO A 458 28.46 38.81 12.01
C PRO A 458 29.43 37.61 12.05
N VAL A 459 30.73 37.86 11.85
CA VAL A 459 31.79 36.84 11.92
C VAL A 459 31.94 36.34 13.34
N LEU A 460 31.97 37.23 14.34
CA LEU A 460 32.09 36.86 15.76
C LEU A 460 30.90 36.02 16.22
N VAL A 461 29.68 36.37 15.82
CA VAL A 461 28.47 35.59 16.16
C VAL A 461 28.52 34.21 15.48
N ALA A 462 28.87 34.15 14.19
CA ALA A 462 28.98 32.87 13.47
C ALA A 462 30.09 31.97 14.03
N ALA A 463 31.24 32.53 14.41
CA ALA A 463 32.36 31.83 15.03
C ALA A 463 31.99 31.31 16.43
N THR A 464 31.23 32.07 17.21
CA THR A 464 30.73 31.63 18.52
C THR A 464 29.82 30.41 18.36
N GLY A 465 28.90 30.44 17.39
CA GLY A 465 28.07 29.27 17.07
C GLY A 465 28.89 28.05 16.64
N ALA A 466 29.90 28.25 15.78
CA ALA A 466 30.79 27.18 15.35
C ALA A 466 31.58 26.55 16.51
N MET A 467 32.03 27.34 17.49
CA MET A 467 32.70 26.85 18.69
C MET A 467 31.77 26.03 19.59
N ILE A 468 30.49 26.41 19.71
CA ILE A 468 29.50 25.65 20.47
C ILE A 468 29.20 24.30 19.78
N ILE A 469 29.12 24.28 18.45
CA ILE A 469 28.96 23.04 17.68
C ILE A 469 30.19 22.14 17.86
N ALA A 470 31.39 22.68 17.70
CA ALA A 470 32.63 21.89 17.78
C ALA A 470 32.91 21.36 19.20
N GLY A 471 32.65 22.17 20.23
CA GLY A 471 32.87 21.80 21.63
C GLY A 471 31.70 20.99 22.20
N PRO A 472 30.74 21.60 22.90
CA PRO A 472 29.62 20.90 23.52
C PRO A 472 28.85 19.97 22.57
N GLY A 473 28.64 20.37 21.31
CA GLY A 473 27.92 19.56 20.34
C GLY A 473 28.65 18.27 19.94
N LEU A 474 29.81 18.41 19.30
CA LEU A 474 30.55 17.27 18.72
C LEU A 474 31.51 16.59 19.70
N ALA A 475 32.23 17.34 20.54
CA ALA A 475 33.22 16.76 21.44
C ALA A 475 32.60 16.12 22.69
N TRP A 476 31.46 16.63 23.16
CA TRP A 476 30.73 16.09 24.32
C TRP A 476 29.39 15.41 23.97
N GLY A 477 29.03 15.36 22.69
CA GLY A 477 27.80 14.69 22.23
C GLY A 477 26.50 15.35 22.72
N SER A 478 26.52 16.64 23.04
CA SER A 478 25.32 17.33 23.53
C SER A 478 24.40 17.74 22.38
N GLU A 479 23.20 17.15 22.32
CA GLU A 479 22.16 17.53 21.35
C GLU A 479 21.75 19.01 21.50
N LEU A 480 21.58 19.47 22.74
CA LEU A 480 21.30 20.88 23.04
C LEU A 480 22.43 21.80 22.57
N GLY A 481 23.69 21.37 22.73
CA GLY A 481 24.85 22.08 22.20
C GLY A 481 24.83 22.20 20.68
N MET A 482 24.50 21.12 19.97
CA MET A 482 24.38 21.15 18.50
C MET A 482 23.28 22.10 18.03
N LEU A 483 22.10 22.07 18.66
CA LEU A 483 20.97 22.93 18.32
C LEU A 483 21.26 24.42 18.59
N LEU A 484 21.79 24.73 19.77
CA LEU A 484 22.13 26.10 20.16
C LEU A 484 23.25 26.67 19.29
N GLY A 485 24.31 25.90 19.06
CA GLY A 485 25.42 26.33 18.22
C GLY A 485 24.98 26.60 16.77
N LEU A 486 24.08 25.77 16.25
CA LEU A 486 23.49 25.95 14.92
C LEU A 486 22.61 27.21 14.84
N ALA A 487 21.75 27.45 15.82
CA ALA A 487 20.93 28.66 15.88
C ALA A 487 21.79 29.93 15.93
N VAL A 488 22.86 29.93 16.74
CA VAL A 488 23.78 31.08 16.85
C VAL A 488 24.59 31.26 15.55
N SER A 489 25.06 30.17 14.94
CA SER A 489 25.85 30.25 13.71
C SER A 489 25.03 30.78 12.53
N THR A 490 23.79 30.31 12.39
CA THR A 490 22.85 30.77 11.35
C THR A 490 22.45 32.23 11.56
N ALA A 491 22.23 32.68 12.80
CA ALA A 491 21.97 34.09 13.10
C ALA A 491 23.13 34.99 12.67
N GLY A 492 24.38 34.59 12.92
CA GLY A 492 25.57 35.31 12.46
C GLY A 492 25.64 35.42 10.93
N SER A 493 25.37 34.34 10.21
CA SER A 493 25.31 34.33 8.75
C SER A 493 24.21 35.25 8.20
N LEU A 494 23.02 35.24 8.81
CA LEU A 494 21.89 36.09 8.40
C LEU A 494 22.16 37.59 8.66
N LEU A 495 22.78 37.93 9.79
CA LEU A 495 23.22 39.29 10.12
C LEU A 495 24.20 39.85 9.07
N SER A 496 25.04 39.01 8.48
CA SER A 496 25.96 39.40 7.41
C SER A 496 25.22 39.83 6.13
N VAL A 497 24.07 39.21 5.85
CA VAL A 497 23.25 39.48 4.66
C VAL A 497 22.35 40.70 4.85
N ILE A 498 21.69 40.80 6.01
CA ILE A 498 20.67 41.83 6.29
C ILE A 498 21.30 43.22 6.44
N SER A 499 22.55 43.29 6.88
CA SER A 499 23.20 44.57 7.19
C SER A 499 23.62 45.40 5.96
N LYS A 500 23.12 45.17 4.74
CA LYS A 500 23.45 46.03 3.56
C LYS A 500 23.27 47.54 3.88
N PRO A 501 24.23 48.41 3.51
CA PRO A 501 24.10 49.84 3.78
C PRO A 501 22.96 50.46 2.98
N ALA A 502 22.19 51.33 3.64
CA ALA A 502 21.34 52.30 2.95
C ALA A 502 22.22 53.35 2.24
N ASN A 503 21.79 53.69 1.01
CA ASN A 503 22.15 54.82 0.15
C ASN A 503 23.33 54.69 -0.85
N ALA A 504 22.94 54.68 -2.13
CA ALA A 504 23.54 55.50 -3.17
C ALA A 504 22.48 55.85 -4.24
N SER A 505 21.55 56.75 -3.92
CA SER A 505 20.87 57.58 -4.93
C SER A 505 21.56 58.95 -4.94
N THR A 506 22.21 59.32 -6.04
CA THR A 506 22.32 60.67 -6.64
C THR A 506 23.55 60.78 -7.53
N ARG A 507 23.31 61.08 -8.81
CA ARG A 507 24.18 61.44 -9.97
C ARG A 507 23.82 60.50 -11.12
N ALA A 508 23.12 60.89 -12.19
CA ALA A 508 23.00 62.20 -12.81
C ALA A 508 21.60 62.38 -13.44
N ALA A 509 21.02 63.56 -13.22
CA ALA A 509 20.06 64.16 -14.13
C ALA A 509 20.86 64.90 -15.22
N GLY A 510 20.43 64.80 -16.48
CA GLY A 510 20.83 65.70 -17.57
C GLY A 510 21.34 65.04 -18.84
N SER A 511 20.44 64.71 -19.77
CA SER A 511 20.47 65.28 -21.13
C SER A 511 19.21 64.90 -21.92
N SER A 512 18.69 65.92 -22.58
CA SER A 512 17.52 66.07 -23.46
C SER A 512 17.46 65.22 -24.73
N ALA A 513 16.28 65.29 -25.38
CA ALA A 513 15.94 65.06 -26.81
C ALA A 513 15.35 63.66 -27.12
N SER A 514 14.01 63.52 -27.19
CA SER A 514 13.14 63.75 -28.36
C SER A 514 13.35 62.72 -29.49
N HIS A 515 12.42 61.78 -29.63
CA HIS A 515 11.84 61.47 -30.95
C HIS A 515 10.51 60.72 -30.82
N ASP A 516 9.53 61.27 -31.53
CA ASP A 516 8.12 60.90 -31.59
C ASP A 516 7.86 59.54 -32.22
N ALA A 517 6.78 58.94 -31.72
CA ALA A 517 6.02 57.89 -32.37
C ALA A 517 5.10 58.49 -33.45
N THR A 518 4.87 57.76 -34.54
CA THR A 518 3.66 57.98 -35.35
C THR A 518 3.22 56.67 -36.00
N PHE A 519 2.13 56.12 -35.46
CA PHE A 519 1.22 55.24 -36.17
C PHE A 519 0.49 56.02 -37.27
N PRO A 520 -0.02 55.34 -38.31
CA PRO A 520 -1.36 55.70 -38.76
C PRO A 520 -2.28 54.49 -38.95
N ILE A 521 -3.56 54.79 -38.68
CA ILE A 521 -4.76 53.99 -38.93
C ILE A 521 -5.42 54.52 -40.23
N HIS A 522 -6.28 53.69 -40.84
CA HIS A 522 -7.32 53.98 -41.87
C HIS A 522 -6.86 53.87 -43.34
N ALA A 523 -7.65 53.38 -44.31
CA ALA A 523 -9.06 52.98 -44.35
C ALA A 523 -9.32 52.05 -45.57
N ARG A 524 -10.51 51.44 -45.56
CA ARG A 524 -11.14 50.64 -46.63
C ARG A 524 -11.30 51.40 -47.96
N ARG A 525 -11.31 50.65 -49.07
CA ARG A 525 -12.38 50.46 -50.10
C ARG A 525 -11.83 50.46 -51.55
N THR A 526 -11.95 49.30 -52.21
CA THR A 526 -12.49 49.00 -53.58
C THR A 526 -12.03 49.82 -54.80
N PRO A 527 -12.11 49.28 -56.04
CA PRO A 527 -12.85 48.09 -56.52
C PRO A 527 -12.01 46.83 -56.71
#